data_AF-A0A1E7K5S2-F1
#
_entry.id   AF-A0A1E7K5S2-F1
#
_cell.length_a   1.000
_cell.length_b   1.000
_cell.length_c   1.000
_cell.angle_alpha   90.00
_cell.angle_beta   90.00
_cell.angle_gamma   90.00
#
_symmetry.space_group_name_H-M   'P 1'
#
loop_
_entity.id
_entity.type
_entity.pdbx_description
1 polymer ?
#
loop_
_entity_poly.entity_id
_entity_poly.type
_entity_poly.pdbx_seq_one_letter_code
_entity_poly.pdbx_strand_id
1 'polypeptide(L)'
;MQDAHDFSGADYGSYDDIRKVVGRADAGKAADLAKELSRQAANGDRIDQTKLDSFNDLAELQHSNPVFAERLATKLGPKGTLEFWRMMSGDGPEIMTKSEYGREMVRLRDNLGMTLATASRVKSPEMAKWKHDLIGLAGRPIAYPDMHAMHDPVGFQVMSSLMGKGKFDKDFLHDYEEKLRAFDKKIGGEGQAWSMVGWQGTDLDPSGLGRGSDPMAGLLKAASHNPDFATDLFKDPDTAEYYLRDREYPPEDPYLEDGKSRAAEALGDALYAGGSGLNPDDPNATYTEHLQGQNTAFHNIFDRLAAEKDDMLPEVRESMAMLLGNHGDETYDTMSAVAGSRDTPLDQQELMEISKQISRTPEGYAALNQAMNQSMVNDILTEKDHPSLSADHVGRTLGFEVQARQQAIADSTEADQKAAGWKGYFGYFTVAELSTIPPLAPVGGHIANAAFGISKAWTEDEQAQIAEDGALKNKDVSFARANQIKELGHLWYEVNGNSDFAQNDDEWGSEESLEYRFDEKANDGEKNAERILGAE
;
A
#
# COMPACT_ATOMS: atom_id res chain seq x y z
N MET A 1 -43.69 1.93 44.23
CA MET A 1 -43.66 2.38 42.83
C MET A 1 -42.30 1.97 42.30
N GLN A 2 -42.26 1.02 41.36
CA GLN A 2 -41.07 0.81 40.54
C GLN A 2 -41.02 1.96 39.54
N ASP A 3 -39.88 2.63 39.44
CA ASP A 3 -39.65 3.64 38.42
C ASP A 3 -39.64 2.95 37.04
N ALA A 4 -40.46 3.44 36.11
CA ALA A 4 -40.55 2.91 34.75
C ALA A 4 -39.30 3.23 33.90
N HIS A 5 -38.33 3.93 34.49
CA HIS A 5 -37.02 4.26 33.92
C HIS A 5 -35.85 3.71 34.75
N ASP A 6 -36.11 2.73 35.63
CA ASP A 6 -35.05 2.01 36.33
C ASP A 6 -34.40 0.95 35.45
N PHE A 7 -33.31 1.33 34.78
CA PHE A 7 -32.44 0.41 34.02
C PHE A 7 -31.42 -0.33 34.90
N SER A 8 -31.48 -0.21 36.23
CA SER A 8 -30.52 -0.82 37.16
C SER A 8 -30.81 -2.30 37.49
N GLY A 9 -31.83 -2.91 36.87
CA GLY A 9 -32.22 -4.31 37.09
C GLY A 9 -31.20 -5.37 36.65
N ALA A 10 -30.06 -4.97 36.10
CA ALA A 10 -28.95 -5.86 35.79
C ALA A 10 -27.68 -5.33 36.47
N ASP A 11 -27.15 -6.13 37.39
CA ASP A 11 -25.89 -5.89 38.09
C ASP A 11 -24.74 -6.14 37.11
N TYR A 12 -24.35 -5.11 36.36
CA TYR A 12 -23.22 -5.18 35.45
C TYR A 12 -21.94 -4.85 36.20
N GLY A 13 -21.14 -5.88 36.50
CA GLY A 13 -19.90 -5.75 37.27
C GLY A 13 -18.78 -4.96 36.58
N SER A 14 -18.91 -4.65 35.28
CA SER A 14 -17.94 -3.87 34.51
C SER A 14 -18.51 -3.30 33.21
N TYR A 15 -17.82 -2.32 32.63
CA TYR A 15 -18.09 -1.81 31.28
C TYR A 15 -18.03 -2.93 30.23
N ASP A 16 -17.13 -3.91 30.39
CA ASP A 16 -17.03 -5.07 29.51
C ASP A 16 -18.28 -5.95 29.56
N ASP A 17 -18.91 -6.09 30.72
CA ASP A 17 -20.14 -6.89 30.85
C ASP A 17 -21.32 -6.21 30.16
N ILE A 18 -21.39 -4.87 30.22
CA ILE A 18 -22.34 -4.08 29.44
C ILE A 18 -22.08 -4.27 27.94
N ARG A 19 -20.83 -4.15 27.47
CA ARG A 19 -20.48 -4.37 26.05
C ARG A 19 -20.88 -5.76 25.58
N LYS A 20 -20.71 -6.80 26.41
CA LYS A 20 -21.11 -8.17 26.06
C LYS A 20 -22.63 -8.31 25.93
N VAL A 21 -23.41 -7.71 26.83
CA VAL A 21 -24.88 -7.83 26.81
C VAL A 21 -25.48 -7.02 25.67
N VAL A 22 -25.07 -5.77 25.53
CA VAL A 22 -25.50 -4.90 24.41
C VAL A 22 -25.08 -5.51 23.08
N GLY A 23 -23.82 -5.92 22.94
CA GLY A 23 -23.31 -6.56 21.73
C GLY A 23 -24.08 -7.83 21.34
N ARG A 24 -24.51 -8.65 22.32
CA ARG A 24 -25.35 -9.83 22.03
C ARG A 24 -26.74 -9.47 21.49
N ALA A 25 -27.37 -8.46 22.06
CA ALA A 25 -28.70 -8.01 21.65
C ALA A 25 -28.64 -7.37 20.26
N ASP A 26 -27.67 -6.49 20.04
CA ASP A 26 -27.47 -5.78 18.78
C ASP A 26 -27.09 -6.72 17.64
N ALA A 27 -26.26 -7.74 17.88
CA ALA A 27 -25.97 -8.77 16.87
C ALA A 27 -27.22 -9.59 16.50
N GLY A 28 -28.15 -9.76 17.43
CA GLY A 28 -29.45 -10.36 17.14
C GLY A 28 -30.24 -9.50 16.16
N LYS A 29 -30.39 -8.21 16.45
CA LYS A 29 -31.09 -7.24 15.59
C LYS A 29 -30.43 -7.14 14.22
N ALA A 30 -29.11 -7.01 14.15
CA ALA A 30 -28.35 -6.90 12.91
C ALA A 30 -28.52 -8.16 12.04
N ALA A 31 -28.51 -9.37 12.63
CA ALA A 31 -28.75 -10.60 11.89
C ALA A 31 -30.18 -10.70 11.34
N ASP A 32 -31.18 -10.20 12.08
CA ASP A 32 -32.57 -10.17 11.63
C ASP A 32 -32.76 -9.14 10.51
N LEU A 33 -32.17 -7.95 10.62
CA LEU A 33 -32.14 -6.93 9.57
C LEU A 33 -31.49 -7.46 8.29
N ALA A 34 -30.32 -8.10 8.38
CA ALA A 34 -29.63 -8.68 7.22
C ALA A 34 -30.48 -9.73 6.49
N LYS A 35 -31.21 -10.58 7.23
CA LYS A 35 -32.15 -11.57 6.63
C LYS A 35 -33.33 -10.91 5.96
N GLU A 36 -33.89 -9.86 6.56
CA GLU A 36 -34.99 -9.11 5.97
C GLU A 36 -34.57 -8.39 4.69
N LEU A 37 -33.41 -7.73 4.70
CA LEU A 37 -32.82 -7.06 3.55
C LEU A 37 -32.50 -8.07 2.43
N SER A 38 -31.89 -9.21 2.76
CA SER A 38 -31.64 -10.30 1.81
C SER A 38 -32.93 -10.78 1.14
N ARG A 39 -34.01 -10.92 1.93
CA ARG A 39 -35.32 -11.35 1.40
C ARG A 39 -35.95 -10.29 0.50
N GLN A 40 -35.80 -9.00 0.82
CA GLN A 40 -36.25 -7.91 -0.05
C GLN A 40 -35.51 -7.94 -1.38
N ALA A 41 -34.17 -8.02 -1.34
CA ALA A 41 -33.32 -8.12 -2.52
C ALA A 41 -33.71 -9.33 -3.39
N ALA A 42 -33.80 -10.52 -2.80
CA ALA A 42 -34.17 -11.76 -3.49
C ALA A 42 -35.55 -11.72 -4.16
N ASN A 43 -36.47 -10.92 -3.65
CA ASN A 43 -37.80 -10.75 -4.22
C ASN A 43 -37.86 -9.67 -5.33
N GLY A 44 -36.76 -8.96 -5.58
CA GLY A 44 -36.75 -7.75 -6.41
C GLY A 44 -37.47 -6.57 -5.78
N ASP A 45 -37.70 -6.61 -4.47
CA ASP A 45 -38.32 -5.50 -3.73
C ASP A 45 -37.32 -4.34 -3.60
N ARG A 46 -37.82 -3.10 -3.55
CA ARG A 46 -36.97 -1.95 -3.21
C ARG A 46 -36.42 -2.13 -1.79
N ILE A 47 -35.11 -2.02 -1.64
CA ILE A 47 -34.42 -2.06 -0.34
C ILE A 47 -34.94 -0.95 0.58
N ASP A 48 -35.35 -1.33 1.79
CA ASP A 48 -35.76 -0.40 2.83
C ASP A 48 -34.53 0.32 3.41
N GLN A 49 -34.38 1.60 3.04
CA GLN A 49 -33.25 2.43 3.45
C GLN A 49 -33.17 2.59 4.98
N THR A 50 -34.29 2.59 5.69
CA THR A 50 -34.28 2.71 7.16
C THR A 50 -33.65 1.49 7.81
N LYS A 51 -33.89 0.30 7.23
CA LYS A 51 -33.32 -0.96 7.73
C LYS A 51 -31.85 -1.10 7.37
N LEU A 52 -31.47 -0.66 6.17
CA LEU A 52 -30.08 -0.61 5.75
C LEU A 52 -29.25 0.30 6.66
N ASP A 53 -29.75 1.52 6.89
CA ASP A 53 -29.11 2.49 7.79
C ASP A 53 -29.04 1.95 9.24
N SER A 54 -30.13 1.34 9.73
CA SER A 54 -30.12 0.68 11.04
C SER A 54 -29.11 -0.46 11.16
N PHE A 55 -28.87 -1.22 10.09
CA PHE A 55 -27.82 -2.24 10.07
C PHE A 55 -26.44 -1.58 10.13
N ASN A 56 -26.22 -0.56 9.28
CA ASN A 56 -24.97 0.19 9.21
C ASN A 56 -24.61 0.81 10.56
N ASP A 57 -25.55 1.49 11.22
CA ASP A 57 -25.32 2.13 12.52
C ASP A 57 -24.98 1.10 13.62
N LEU A 58 -25.67 -0.05 13.64
CA LEU A 58 -25.36 -1.12 14.59
C LEU A 58 -23.97 -1.70 14.35
N ALA A 59 -23.62 -1.96 13.09
CA ALA A 59 -22.32 -2.51 12.74
C ALA A 59 -21.20 -1.49 12.97
N GLU A 60 -21.39 -0.21 12.63
CA GLU A 60 -20.45 0.88 12.89
C GLU A 60 -20.20 1.06 14.40
N LEU A 61 -21.24 0.96 15.23
CA LEU A 61 -21.08 1.05 16.68
C LEU A 61 -20.37 -0.19 17.28
N GLN A 62 -20.52 -1.36 16.66
CA GLN A 62 -20.18 -2.65 17.29
C GLN A 62 -19.13 -3.49 16.55
N HIS A 63 -18.60 -3.08 15.39
CA HIS A 63 -17.66 -3.91 14.61
C HIS A 63 -16.37 -4.26 15.38
N SER A 64 -16.00 -3.45 16.38
CA SER A 64 -14.86 -3.70 17.29
C SER A 64 -15.21 -4.56 18.51
N ASN A 65 -16.49 -4.91 18.70
CA ASN A 65 -16.95 -5.73 19.82
C ASN A 65 -16.94 -7.22 19.43
N PRO A 66 -16.03 -8.04 20.02
CA PRO A 66 -15.87 -9.44 19.61
C PRO A 66 -17.14 -10.28 19.82
N VAL A 67 -17.96 -9.94 20.82
CA VAL A 67 -19.20 -10.68 21.09
C VAL A 67 -20.30 -10.36 20.07
N PHE A 68 -20.37 -9.10 19.62
CA PHE A 68 -21.26 -8.73 18.52
C PHE A 68 -20.82 -9.42 17.23
N ALA A 69 -19.53 -9.30 16.90
CA ALA A 69 -18.93 -9.79 15.68
C ALA A 69 -19.09 -11.32 15.51
N GLU A 70 -18.67 -12.10 16.52
CA GLU A 70 -18.85 -13.56 16.53
C GLU A 70 -20.32 -13.94 16.39
N ARG A 71 -21.21 -13.29 17.16
CA ARG A 71 -22.62 -13.66 17.16
C ARG A 71 -23.31 -13.32 15.85
N LEU A 72 -22.97 -12.20 15.21
CA LEU A 72 -23.49 -11.85 13.89
C LEU A 72 -23.01 -12.86 12.84
N ALA A 73 -21.70 -13.11 12.77
CA ALA A 73 -21.10 -14.05 11.82
C ALA A 73 -21.70 -15.46 11.96
N THR A 74 -21.82 -15.97 13.18
CA THR A 74 -22.38 -17.31 13.46
C THR A 74 -23.90 -17.38 13.24
N LYS A 75 -24.66 -16.30 13.47
CA LYS A 75 -26.11 -16.26 13.20
C LYS A 75 -26.46 -16.21 11.71
N LEU A 76 -25.64 -15.55 10.92
CA LEU A 76 -25.75 -15.58 9.45
C LEU A 76 -25.23 -16.94 8.93
N GLY A 77 -24.17 -17.45 9.54
CA GLY A 77 -23.45 -18.61 9.05
C GLY A 77 -22.61 -18.25 7.81
N PRO A 78 -21.67 -19.12 7.41
CA PRO A 78 -20.72 -18.82 6.33
C PRO A 78 -21.45 -18.60 5.00
N LYS A 79 -22.38 -19.49 4.65
CA LYS A 79 -23.21 -19.37 3.44
C LYS A 79 -24.09 -18.12 3.48
N GLY A 80 -24.77 -17.86 4.60
CA GLY A 80 -25.66 -16.71 4.75
C GLY A 80 -24.93 -15.37 4.72
N THR A 81 -23.67 -15.32 5.17
CA THR A 81 -22.81 -14.14 5.01
C THR A 81 -22.53 -13.85 3.53
N LEU A 82 -22.09 -14.87 2.77
CA LEU A 82 -21.82 -14.70 1.33
C LEU A 82 -23.09 -14.35 0.56
N GLU A 83 -24.20 -15.02 0.84
CA GLU A 83 -25.49 -14.72 0.22
C GLU A 83 -25.98 -13.32 0.57
N PHE A 84 -25.84 -12.87 1.83
CA PHE A 84 -26.24 -11.52 2.21
C PHE A 84 -25.49 -10.47 1.40
N TRP A 85 -24.16 -10.56 1.32
CA TRP A 85 -23.40 -9.60 0.54
C TRP A 85 -23.75 -9.67 -0.95
N ARG A 86 -23.77 -10.89 -1.51
CA ARG A 86 -24.19 -11.15 -2.90
C ARG A 86 -25.56 -10.56 -3.25
N MET A 87 -26.53 -10.63 -2.34
CA MET A 87 -27.88 -10.09 -2.54
C MET A 87 -27.90 -8.56 -2.56
N MET A 88 -27.08 -7.95 -1.72
CA MET A 88 -27.03 -6.50 -1.55
C MET A 88 -26.20 -5.82 -2.64
N SER A 89 -25.14 -6.48 -3.11
CA SER A 89 -24.40 -6.16 -4.33
C SER A 89 -25.24 -6.50 -5.58
N GLY A 90 -25.06 -5.80 -6.70
CA GLY A 90 -25.99 -5.98 -7.83
C GLY A 90 -25.50 -5.52 -9.19
N ASP A 91 -26.14 -6.07 -10.22
CA ASP A 91 -25.98 -5.72 -11.64
C ASP A 91 -26.95 -4.60 -12.03
N GLY A 92 -26.52 -3.33 -11.93
CA GLY A 92 -27.32 -2.19 -12.32
C GLY A 92 -26.47 -1.01 -12.83
N PRO A 93 -26.95 -0.24 -13.84
CA PRO A 93 -26.21 0.89 -14.43
C PRO A 93 -26.05 2.10 -13.48
N GLU A 94 -26.55 2.01 -12.26
CA GLU A 94 -26.21 2.94 -11.20
C GLU A 94 -24.83 2.56 -10.66
N ILE A 95 -23.76 2.95 -11.35
CA ILE A 95 -22.43 2.97 -10.72
C ILE A 95 -22.52 3.97 -9.57
N MET A 96 -22.47 3.44 -8.36
CA MET A 96 -23.17 3.92 -7.17
C MET A 96 -22.22 4.55 -6.14
N THR A 97 -21.61 5.69 -6.47
CA THR A 97 -20.94 6.52 -5.44
C THR A 97 -21.58 7.87 -5.24
N LYS A 98 -22.23 8.42 -6.27
CA LYS A 98 -22.83 9.75 -6.23
C LYS A 98 -24.24 9.74 -5.61
N SER A 99 -24.93 8.60 -5.64
CA SER A 99 -26.23 8.44 -4.99
C SER A 99 -26.09 8.22 -3.48
N GLU A 100 -27.14 8.56 -2.73
CA GLU A 100 -27.22 8.27 -1.29
C GLU A 100 -27.16 6.76 -1.03
N TYR A 101 -27.89 5.98 -1.82
CA TYR A 101 -27.89 4.52 -1.72
C TYR A 101 -26.49 3.91 -1.95
N GLY A 102 -25.71 4.47 -2.87
CA GLY A 102 -24.36 4.02 -3.14
C GLY A 102 -23.40 4.20 -1.96
N ARG A 103 -23.48 5.36 -1.30
CA ARG A 103 -22.73 5.60 -0.06
C ARG A 103 -23.12 4.64 1.05
N GLU A 104 -24.41 4.33 1.18
CA GLU A 104 -24.89 3.34 2.15
C GLU A 104 -24.41 1.92 1.85
N MET A 105 -24.24 1.58 0.57
CA MET A 105 -23.68 0.30 0.15
C MET A 105 -22.17 0.19 0.44
N VAL A 106 -21.41 1.28 0.28
CA VAL A 106 -20.01 1.34 0.73
C VAL A 106 -19.92 1.22 2.25
N ARG A 107 -20.77 1.95 3.01
CA ARG A 107 -20.88 1.80 4.48
C ARG A 107 -21.17 0.35 4.87
N LEU A 108 -22.10 -0.31 4.18
CA LEU A 108 -22.45 -1.72 4.43
C LEU A 108 -21.26 -2.65 4.22
N ARG A 109 -20.58 -2.54 3.08
CA ARG A 109 -19.38 -3.33 2.75
C ARG A 109 -18.34 -3.20 3.86
N ASP A 110 -17.98 -1.97 4.20
CA ASP A 110 -16.89 -1.67 5.11
C ASP A 110 -17.24 -2.12 6.54
N ASN A 111 -18.44 -1.81 7.02
CA ASN A 111 -18.89 -2.22 8.36
C ASN A 111 -19.03 -3.74 8.49
N LEU A 112 -19.54 -4.43 7.47
CA LEU A 112 -19.59 -5.88 7.44
C LEU A 112 -18.18 -6.48 7.43
N GLY A 113 -17.30 -5.98 6.56
CA GLY A 113 -15.91 -6.41 6.46
C GLY A 113 -15.15 -6.26 7.79
N MET A 114 -15.20 -5.08 8.41
CA MET A 114 -14.59 -4.84 9.73
C MET A 114 -15.18 -5.75 10.82
N THR A 115 -16.48 -6.03 10.77
CA THR A 115 -17.11 -6.95 11.72
C THR A 115 -16.60 -8.38 11.52
N LEU A 116 -16.48 -8.84 10.28
CA LEU A 116 -15.93 -10.17 9.95
C LEU A 116 -14.44 -10.28 10.31
N ALA A 117 -13.66 -9.23 10.09
CA ALA A 117 -12.27 -9.14 10.52
C ALA A 117 -12.16 -9.35 12.04
N THR A 118 -12.97 -8.66 12.84
CA THR A 118 -13.03 -8.88 14.29
C THR A 118 -13.51 -10.28 14.65
N ALA A 119 -14.56 -10.79 14.00
CA ALA A 119 -15.10 -12.12 14.27
C ALA A 119 -14.06 -13.23 14.01
N SER A 120 -13.30 -13.13 12.92
CA SER A 120 -12.30 -14.13 12.52
C SER A 120 -11.22 -14.38 13.59
N ARG A 121 -10.93 -13.36 14.41
CA ARG A 121 -9.94 -13.39 15.50
C ARG A 121 -10.49 -13.99 16.80
N VAL A 122 -11.81 -14.17 16.92
CA VAL A 122 -12.41 -14.79 18.10
C VAL A 122 -12.10 -16.29 18.09
N LYS A 123 -11.42 -16.76 19.13
CA LYS A 123 -11.02 -18.16 19.28
C LYS A 123 -12.13 -18.97 19.97
N SER A 124 -13.15 -19.33 19.19
CA SER A 124 -14.25 -20.23 19.62
C SER A 124 -14.43 -21.41 18.66
N PRO A 125 -14.99 -22.55 19.12
CA PRO A 125 -15.35 -23.66 18.24
C PRO A 125 -16.29 -23.25 17.11
N GLU A 126 -17.23 -22.35 17.38
CA GLU A 126 -18.21 -21.85 16.42
C GLU A 126 -17.55 -21.03 15.32
N MET A 127 -16.62 -20.13 15.66
CA MET A 127 -15.87 -19.35 14.67
C MET A 127 -14.86 -20.20 13.91
N ALA A 128 -14.20 -21.17 14.56
CA ALA A 128 -13.33 -22.13 13.88
C ALA A 128 -14.11 -22.91 12.81
N LYS A 129 -15.32 -23.39 13.16
CA LYS A 129 -16.23 -24.04 12.22
C LYS A 129 -16.67 -23.09 11.09
N TRP A 130 -17.04 -21.85 11.43
CA TRP A 130 -17.48 -20.85 10.45
C TRP A 130 -16.38 -20.59 9.40
N LYS A 131 -15.13 -20.39 9.83
CA LYS A 131 -13.98 -20.16 8.94
C LYS A 131 -13.75 -21.34 8.00
N HIS A 132 -13.69 -22.57 8.55
CA HIS A 132 -13.49 -23.78 7.77
C HIS A 132 -14.61 -23.99 6.73
N ASP A 133 -15.86 -23.84 7.15
CA ASP A 133 -17.01 -23.98 6.25
C ASP A 133 -17.03 -22.89 5.17
N LEU A 134 -16.66 -21.65 5.50
CA LEU A 134 -16.57 -20.56 4.53
C LEU A 134 -15.56 -20.86 3.44
N ILE A 135 -14.35 -21.30 3.80
CA ILE A 135 -13.32 -21.69 2.83
C ILE A 135 -13.83 -22.86 1.95
N GLY A 136 -14.55 -23.81 2.53
CA GLY A 136 -15.17 -24.92 1.79
C GLY A 136 -16.26 -24.49 0.78
N LEU A 137 -16.81 -23.28 0.95
CA LEU A 137 -17.79 -22.66 0.04
C LEU A 137 -17.14 -21.69 -0.95
N ALA A 138 -15.94 -21.18 -0.67
CA ALA A 138 -15.33 -20.08 -1.42
C ALA A 138 -15.11 -20.40 -2.92
N GLY A 139 -14.74 -21.64 -3.26
CA GLY A 139 -14.61 -22.05 -4.67
C GLY A 139 -15.92 -22.34 -5.41
N ARG A 140 -17.08 -22.08 -4.81
CA ARG A 140 -18.40 -22.42 -5.38
C ARG A 140 -19.18 -21.16 -5.78
N PRO A 141 -20.02 -21.23 -6.83
CA PRO A 141 -20.92 -20.13 -7.18
C PRO A 141 -21.86 -19.76 -6.03
N ILE A 142 -22.05 -18.45 -5.80
CA ILE A 142 -23.03 -17.91 -4.85
C ILE A 142 -24.22 -17.38 -5.64
N ALA A 143 -25.26 -18.21 -5.69
CA ALA A 143 -26.38 -18.02 -6.57
C ALA A 143 -27.26 -16.81 -6.22
N TYR A 144 -27.69 -16.08 -7.24
CA TYR A 144 -28.80 -15.12 -7.14
C TYR A 144 -30.14 -15.78 -7.55
N PRO A 145 -31.23 -15.67 -6.76
CA PRO A 145 -32.54 -16.16 -7.15
C PRO A 145 -32.98 -15.60 -8.52
N ASP A 146 -33.40 -16.46 -9.43
CA ASP A 146 -33.93 -16.11 -10.76
C ASP A 146 -32.95 -15.51 -11.79
N MET A 147 -31.63 -15.47 -11.52
CA MET A 147 -30.60 -15.17 -12.52
C MET A 147 -29.94 -16.44 -13.09
N HIS A 148 -29.42 -16.35 -14.31
CA HIS A 148 -28.69 -17.45 -14.94
C HIS A 148 -27.36 -17.69 -14.21
N ALA A 149 -27.12 -18.94 -13.79
CA ALA A 149 -25.91 -19.39 -13.07
C ALA A 149 -24.57 -19.08 -13.77
N MET A 150 -24.58 -18.67 -15.04
CA MET A 150 -23.40 -18.30 -15.81
C MET A 150 -22.77 -16.97 -15.35
N HIS A 151 -23.48 -16.20 -14.51
CA HIS A 151 -23.05 -14.88 -14.01
C HIS A 151 -22.83 -14.83 -12.49
N ASP A 152 -22.96 -15.97 -11.79
CA ASP A 152 -22.80 -15.99 -10.34
C ASP A 152 -21.32 -15.90 -9.96
N PRO A 153 -20.93 -14.92 -9.13
CA PRO A 153 -19.58 -14.86 -8.60
C PRO A 153 -19.35 -16.08 -7.70
N VAL A 154 -18.10 -16.57 -7.68
CA VAL A 154 -17.71 -17.59 -6.72
C VAL A 154 -17.50 -16.98 -5.35
N GLY A 155 -17.64 -17.79 -4.30
CA GLY A 155 -17.52 -17.33 -2.91
C GLY A 155 -16.19 -16.63 -2.59
N PHE A 156 -15.10 -16.91 -3.31
CA PHE A 156 -13.84 -16.17 -3.21
C PHE A 156 -14.00 -14.71 -3.61
N GLN A 157 -14.67 -14.41 -4.73
CA GLN A 157 -14.93 -13.03 -5.16
C GLN A 157 -15.79 -12.31 -4.11
N VAL A 158 -16.87 -12.96 -3.66
CA VAL A 158 -17.77 -12.42 -2.66
C VAL A 158 -17.07 -12.16 -1.33
N MET A 159 -16.32 -13.12 -0.78
CA MET A 159 -15.63 -12.92 0.49
C MET A 159 -14.50 -11.89 0.37
N SER A 160 -13.68 -11.96 -0.67
CA SER A 160 -12.55 -11.05 -0.86
C SER A 160 -13.01 -9.59 -0.98
N SER A 161 -14.14 -9.31 -1.64
CA SER A 161 -14.70 -7.94 -1.68
C SER A 161 -15.07 -7.36 -0.30
N LEU A 162 -15.21 -8.20 0.74
CA LEU A 162 -15.42 -7.79 2.14
C LEU A 162 -14.11 -7.70 2.96
N MET A 163 -12.97 -8.08 2.39
CA MET A 163 -11.69 -8.16 3.09
C MET A 163 -10.87 -6.86 3.04
N GLY A 164 -11.34 -5.84 2.32
CA GLY A 164 -10.63 -4.58 2.13
C GLY A 164 -10.50 -3.67 3.36
N LYS A 165 -11.11 -4.02 4.52
CA LYS A 165 -11.02 -3.26 5.77
C LYS A 165 -10.85 -4.17 6.99
N GLY A 166 -10.15 -3.65 7.99
CA GLY A 166 -9.89 -4.34 9.26
C GLY A 166 -8.78 -5.39 9.18
N LYS A 167 -8.34 -5.86 10.35
CA LYS A 167 -7.29 -6.88 10.49
C LYS A 167 -7.92 -8.25 10.76
N PHE A 168 -7.93 -9.11 9.75
CA PHE A 168 -8.40 -10.50 9.85
C PHE A 168 -7.44 -11.36 10.69
N ASP A 169 -7.89 -12.55 11.08
CA ASP A 169 -7.06 -13.54 11.76
C ASP A 169 -5.97 -14.11 10.83
N LYS A 170 -4.72 -14.12 11.30
CA LYS A 170 -3.57 -14.54 10.49
C LYS A 170 -3.71 -15.98 9.98
N ASP A 171 -4.12 -16.91 10.84
CA ASP A 171 -4.29 -18.33 10.46
C ASP A 171 -5.41 -18.49 9.42
N PHE A 172 -6.47 -17.69 9.53
CA PHE A 172 -7.54 -17.66 8.53
C PHE A 172 -7.03 -17.19 7.17
N LEU A 173 -6.20 -16.12 7.15
CA LEU A 173 -5.63 -15.60 5.92
C LEU A 173 -4.71 -16.63 5.24
N HIS A 174 -3.91 -17.38 6.01
CA HIS A 174 -3.10 -18.49 5.51
C HIS A 174 -3.95 -19.57 4.85
N ASP A 175 -4.96 -20.09 5.56
CA ASP A 175 -5.84 -21.13 5.00
C ASP A 175 -6.63 -20.62 3.77
N TYR A 176 -7.03 -19.35 3.77
CA TYR A 176 -7.78 -18.74 2.68
C TYR A 176 -6.91 -18.49 1.45
N GLU A 177 -5.69 -17.95 1.63
CA GLU A 177 -4.71 -17.72 0.57
C GLU A 177 -4.36 -19.02 -0.15
N GLU A 178 -4.03 -20.08 0.61
CA GLU A 178 -3.60 -21.34 0.01
C GLU A 178 -4.68 -21.89 -0.93
N LYS A 179 -5.94 -21.83 -0.49
CA LYS A 179 -7.08 -22.29 -1.28
C LYS A 179 -7.41 -21.35 -2.43
N LEU A 180 -7.29 -20.04 -2.25
CA LEU A 180 -7.53 -19.08 -3.32
C LEU A 180 -6.46 -19.20 -4.41
N ARG A 181 -5.18 -19.22 -4.05
CA ARG A 181 -4.08 -19.39 -5.01
C ARG A 181 -4.17 -20.71 -5.75
N ALA A 182 -4.50 -21.81 -5.07
CA ALA A 182 -4.74 -23.09 -5.73
C ALA A 182 -5.93 -23.03 -6.70
N PHE A 183 -6.99 -22.25 -6.37
CA PHE A 183 -8.13 -22.05 -7.24
C PHE A 183 -7.80 -21.16 -8.45
N ASP A 184 -7.08 -20.06 -8.24
CA ASP A 184 -6.59 -19.14 -9.28
C ASP A 184 -5.74 -19.89 -10.32
N LYS A 185 -4.76 -20.68 -9.87
CA LYS A 185 -3.97 -21.57 -10.74
C LYS A 185 -4.82 -22.58 -11.51
N LYS A 186 -5.90 -23.07 -10.90
CA LYS A 186 -6.78 -24.10 -11.50
C LYS A 186 -7.68 -23.53 -12.59
N ILE A 187 -8.24 -22.33 -12.41
CA ILE A 187 -9.11 -21.73 -13.42
C ILE A 187 -8.31 -21.26 -14.65
N GLY A 188 -6.99 -21.11 -14.50
CA GLY A 188 -6.07 -20.84 -15.58
C GLY A 188 -6.05 -19.37 -15.99
N GLY A 189 -5.19 -19.05 -16.97
CA GLY A 189 -5.00 -17.68 -17.43
C GLY A 189 -4.26 -16.78 -16.44
N GLU A 190 -3.63 -17.33 -15.40
CA GLU A 190 -2.71 -16.60 -14.51
C GLU A 190 -3.29 -15.28 -13.97
N GLY A 191 -4.59 -15.24 -13.66
CA GLY A 191 -5.30 -14.02 -13.22
C GLY A 191 -6.26 -13.44 -14.26
N GLN A 192 -6.02 -13.65 -15.57
CA GLN A 192 -6.90 -13.20 -16.67
C GLN A 192 -8.32 -13.77 -16.60
N ALA A 193 -8.51 -14.93 -15.99
CA ALA A 193 -9.83 -15.53 -15.85
C ALA A 193 -10.80 -14.63 -15.06
N TRP A 194 -10.30 -13.77 -14.15
CA TRP A 194 -11.13 -12.88 -13.34
C TRP A 194 -11.66 -11.67 -14.11
N SER A 195 -10.89 -11.14 -15.07
CA SER A 195 -11.31 -9.98 -15.87
C SER A 195 -12.44 -10.33 -16.85
N MET A 196 -12.41 -11.54 -17.43
CA MET A 196 -13.47 -12.03 -18.31
C MET A 196 -14.80 -12.25 -17.58
N VAL A 197 -14.75 -12.69 -16.32
CA VAL A 197 -15.93 -12.87 -15.47
C VAL A 197 -16.47 -11.51 -15.02
N GLY A 198 -15.61 -10.51 -14.76
CA GLY A 198 -16.01 -9.15 -14.41
C GLY A 198 -16.85 -8.42 -15.48
N TRP A 199 -16.61 -8.68 -16.78
CA TRP A 199 -17.35 -8.05 -17.88
C TRP A 199 -18.85 -8.40 -17.92
N GLN A 200 -19.21 -9.62 -17.50
CA GLN A 200 -20.59 -10.10 -17.47
C GLN A 200 -21.09 -10.42 -16.06
N GLY A 201 -20.27 -10.17 -15.04
CA GLY A 201 -20.51 -10.55 -13.67
C GLY A 201 -20.88 -9.36 -12.80
N THR A 202 -21.33 -9.68 -11.59
CA THR A 202 -21.84 -8.70 -10.63
C THR A 202 -20.77 -7.78 -10.09
N ASP A 203 -21.12 -6.50 -10.02
CA ASP A 203 -20.40 -5.49 -9.26
C ASP A 203 -20.47 -5.80 -7.75
N LEU A 204 -19.34 -6.24 -7.21
CA LEU A 204 -19.10 -6.51 -5.79
C LEU A 204 -18.40 -5.34 -5.10
N ASP A 205 -18.10 -4.25 -5.81
CA ASP A 205 -17.44 -3.07 -5.26
C ASP A 205 -18.29 -1.79 -5.52
N PRO A 206 -19.16 -1.41 -4.57
CA PRO A 206 -19.99 -0.21 -4.71
C PRO A 206 -19.19 1.10 -4.69
N SER A 207 -17.87 1.09 -4.46
CA SER A 207 -17.04 2.30 -4.44
C SER A 207 -16.74 2.85 -5.83
N GLY A 208 -17.11 2.14 -6.90
CA GLY A 208 -16.86 2.59 -8.28
C GLY A 208 -15.39 2.68 -8.66
N LEU A 209 -14.48 2.17 -7.81
CA LEU A 209 -13.06 2.03 -8.11
C LEU A 209 -12.79 0.76 -8.92
N GLY A 210 -13.59 -0.28 -8.76
CA GLY A 210 -13.49 -1.52 -9.50
C GLY A 210 -14.83 -2.24 -9.51
N ARG A 211 -14.82 -3.52 -9.86
CA ARG A 211 -15.99 -4.40 -9.72
C ARG A 211 -15.82 -5.40 -8.58
N GLY A 212 -14.64 -5.47 -7.95
CA GLY A 212 -14.31 -6.52 -6.99
C GLY A 212 -14.28 -7.90 -7.64
N SER A 213 -13.91 -7.95 -8.93
CA SER A 213 -13.94 -9.17 -9.74
C SER A 213 -12.76 -10.09 -9.44
N ASP A 214 -11.59 -9.53 -9.12
CA ASP A 214 -10.39 -10.28 -8.76
C ASP A 214 -10.34 -10.48 -7.23
N PRO A 215 -10.52 -11.71 -6.71
CA PRO A 215 -10.46 -11.97 -5.28
C PRO A 215 -9.07 -11.74 -4.67
N MET A 216 -8.00 -11.63 -5.47
CA MET A 216 -6.68 -11.29 -4.95
C MET A 216 -6.61 -9.85 -4.45
N ALA A 217 -7.38 -8.92 -5.02
CA ALA A 217 -7.41 -7.53 -4.52
C ALA A 217 -7.80 -7.47 -3.04
N GLY A 218 -8.88 -8.16 -2.68
CA GLY A 218 -9.34 -8.23 -1.29
C GLY A 218 -8.40 -8.99 -0.35
N LEU A 219 -7.82 -10.10 -0.81
CA LEU A 219 -6.86 -10.89 -0.02
C LEU A 219 -5.58 -10.08 0.25
N LEU A 220 -5.01 -9.47 -0.78
CA LEU A 220 -3.76 -8.70 -0.66
C LEU A 220 -3.99 -7.42 0.16
N LYS A 221 -5.15 -6.78 0.05
CA LYS A 221 -5.49 -5.65 0.94
C LYS A 221 -5.67 -6.10 2.40
N ALA A 222 -6.23 -7.29 2.65
CA ALA A 222 -6.22 -7.85 4.00
C ALA A 222 -4.81 -8.23 4.48
N ALA A 223 -3.91 -8.59 3.56
CA ALA A 223 -2.52 -8.86 3.87
C ALA A 223 -1.79 -7.58 4.30
N SER A 224 -2.03 -6.45 3.64
CA SER A 224 -1.41 -5.18 4.02
C SER A 224 -1.83 -4.70 5.42
N HIS A 225 -3.07 -5.00 5.84
CA HIS A 225 -3.53 -4.76 7.22
C HIS A 225 -2.98 -5.77 8.25
N ASN A 226 -2.23 -6.77 7.80
CA ASN A 226 -1.70 -7.85 8.62
C ASN A 226 -0.22 -8.13 8.28
N PRO A 227 0.71 -7.25 8.72
CA PRO A 227 2.12 -7.32 8.33
C PRO A 227 2.78 -8.67 8.63
N ASP A 228 2.40 -9.34 9.73
CA ASP A 228 2.91 -10.68 10.06
C ASP A 228 2.50 -11.75 9.03
N PHE A 229 1.32 -11.61 8.40
CA PHE A 229 0.86 -12.50 7.34
C PHE A 229 1.52 -12.13 6.01
N ALA A 230 1.58 -10.84 5.66
CA ALA A 230 2.28 -10.37 4.46
C ALA A 230 3.77 -10.78 4.48
N THR A 231 4.45 -10.67 5.63
CA THR A 231 5.83 -11.14 5.82
C THR A 231 5.94 -12.63 5.51
N ASP A 232 4.98 -13.45 5.98
CA ASP A 232 4.99 -14.88 5.72
C ASP A 232 4.79 -15.20 4.23
N LEU A 233 3.99 -14.41 3.50
CA LEU A 233 3.80 -14.57 2.05
C LEU A 233 5.09 -14.32 1.28
N PHE A 234 5.78 -13.21 1.56
CA PHE A 234 6.91 -12.77 0.74
C PHE A 234 8.26 -13.33 1.19
N LYS A 235 8.38 -13.80 2.44
CA LYS A 235 9.58 -14.55 2.85
C LYS A 235 9.63 -15.96 2.25
N ASP A 236 8.50 -16.50 1.80
CA ASP A 236 8.41 -17.79 1.11
C ASP A 236 8.71 -17.60 -0.40
N PRO A 237 9.80 -18.17 -0.93
CA PRO A 237 10.21 -17.95 -2.32
C PRO A 237 9.17 -18.35 -3.38
N ASP A 238 8.43 -19.44 -3.15
CA ASP A 238 7.44 -19.96 -4.10
C ASP A 238 6.18 -19.08 -4.15
N THR A 239 5.80 -18.55 -2.99
CA THR A 239 4.67 -17.63 -2.88
C THR A 239 5.03 -16.25 -3.44
N ALA A 240 6.24 -15.75 -3.15
CA ALA A 240 6.76 -14.52 -3.74
C ALA A 240 6.87 -14.62 -5.27
N GLU A 241 7.39 -15.73 -5.81
CA GLU A 241 7.48 -15.96 -7.26
C GLU A 241 6.11 -15.89 -7.92
N TYR A 242 5.11 -16.52 -7.31
CA TYR A 242 3.77 -16.53 -7.86
C TYR A 242 3.16 -15.12 -7.96
N TYR A 243 3.25 -14.33 -6.88
CA TYR A 243 2.63 -13.00 -6.85
C TYR A 243 3.40 -11.95 -7.64
N LEU A 244 4.72 -12.08 -7.76
CA LEU A 244 5.56 -11.07 -8.39
C LEU A 244 5.85 -11.36 -9.86
N ARG A 245 5.74 -12.61 -10.31
CA ARG A 245 6.21 -13.03 -11.64
C ARG A 245 5.26 -13.99 -12.38
N ASP A 246 4.71 -15.01 -11.71
CA ASP A 246 3.85 -15.98 -12.42
C ASP A 246 2.44 -15.46 -12.70
N ARG A 247 1.96 -14.47 -11.95
CA ARG A 247 0.58 -13.99 -11.99
C ARG A 247 0.46 -12.67 -12.74
N GLU A 248 -0.47 -12.60 -13.67
CA GLU A 248 -0.90 -11.38 -14.32
C GLU A 248 -1.93 -10.60 -13.50
N TYR A 249 -1.91 -9.28 -13.69
CA TYR A 249 -2.78 -8.33 -13.02
C TYR A 249 -3.51 -7.45 -14.03
N PRO A 250 -4.48 -8.00 -14.79
CA PRO A 250 -5.26 -7.19 -15.71
C PRO A 250 -6.09 -6.14 -14.95
N PRO A 251 -6.45 -5.02 -15.60
CA PRO A 251 -7.43 -4.09 -15.06
C PRO A 251 -8.78 -4.80 -14.83
N GLU A 252 -9.46 -4.47 -13.73
CA GLU A 252 -10.73 -5.12 -13.38
C GLU A 252 -11.89 -4.73 -14.31
N ASP A 253 -11.89 -3.48 -14.79
CA ASP A 253 -12.86 -2.97 -15.75
C ASP A 253 -12.16 -2.03 -16.77
N PRO A 254 -12.05 -2.42 -18.05
CA PRO A 254 -11.36 -1.64 -19.07
C PRO A 254 -12.12 -0.36 -19.46
N TYR A 255 -13.33 -0.13 -18.94
CA TYR A 255 -14.10 1.10 -19.14
C TYR A 255 -13.90 2.12 -18.02
N LEU A 256 -13.19 1.77 -16.94
CA LEU A 256 -12.75 2.75 -15.96
C LEU A 256 -11.66 3.63 -16.58
N GLU A 257 -11.75 4.93 -16.35
CA GLU A 257 -10.84 5.92 -16.96
C GLU A 257 -9.39 5.79 -16.47
N ASP A 258 -9.16 5.17 -15.30
CA ASP A 258 -7.82 5.02 -14.74
C ASP A 258 -7.07 3.77 -15.23
N GLY A 259 -7.79 2.77 -15.75
CA GLY A 259 -7.21 1.55 -16.33
C GLY A 259 -6.34 0.73 -15.36
N LYS A 260 -6.48 0.92 -14.05
CA LYS A 260 -5.61 0.31 -13.03
C LYS A 260 -6.05 -1.09 -12.63
N SER A 261 -5.09 -1.92 -12.20
CA SER A 261 -5.40 -3.19 -11.54
C SER A 261 -5.48 -3.03 -10.03
N ARG A 262 -6.68 -3.19 -9.46
CA ARG A 262 -6.89 -3.12 -7.99
C ARG A 262 -6.15 -4.23 -7.24
N ALA A 263 -5.97 -5.39 -7.89
CA ALA A 263 -5.17 -6.47 -7.33
C ALA A 263 -3.67 -6.12 -7.31
N ALA A 264 -3.17 -5.36 -8.29
CA ALA A 264 -1.78 -4.87 -8.29
C ALA A 264 -1.57 -3.73 -7.27
N GLU A 265 -2.53 -2.82 -7.11
CA GLU A 265 -2.48 -1.81 -6.05
C GLU A 265 -2.42 -2.47 -4.66
N ALA A 266 -3.30 -3.45 -4.42
CA ALA A 266 -3.30 -4.22 -3.18
C ALA A 266 -2.04 -5.07 -2.99
N LEU A 267 -1.43 -5.55 -4.09
CA LEU A 267 -0.11 -6.20 -4.06
C LEU A 267 0.94 -5.23 -3.53
N GLY A 268 1.02 -4.01 -4.07
CA GLY A 268 1.92 -2.96 -3.60
C GLY A 268 1.82 -2.74 -2.08
N ASP A 269 0.60 -2.53 -1.59
CA ASP A 269 0.35 -2.38 -0.15
C ASP A 269 0.82 -3.59 0.67
N ALA A 270 0.59 -4.81 0.17
CA ALA A 270 1.01 -6.03 0.84
C ALA A 270 2.54 -6.18 0.85
N LEU A 271 3.23 -5.82 -0.23
CA LEU A 271 4.70 -5.84 -0.33
C LEU A 271 5.30 -4.89 0.70
N TYR A 272 4.79 -3.66 0.77
CA TYR A 272 5.21 -2.70 1.77
C TYR A 272 5.00 -3.28 3.18
N ALA A 273 3.82 -3.82 3.48
CA ALA A 273 3.55 -4.39 4.80
C ALA A 273 4.43 -5.59 5.15
N GLY A 274 4.71 -6.47 4.19
CA GLY A 274 5.52 -7.66 4.39
C GLY A 274 7.00 -7.35 4.61
N GLY A 275 7.55 -6.38 3.87
CA GLY A 275 8.94 -5.97 4.01
C GLY A 275 9.19 -4.98 5.15
N SER A 276 8.22 -4.11 5.48
CA SER A 276 8.38 -3.10 6.55
C SER A 276 7.89 -3.56 7.92
N GLY A 277 6.95 -4.51 7.97
CA GLY A 277 6.23 -4.82 9.20
C GLY A 277 5.12 -3.82 9.56
N LEU A 278 4.83 -2.83 8.69
CA LEU A 278 3.87 -1.76 8.95
C LEU A 278 2.61 -1.90 8.11
N ASN A 279 1.47 -1.45 8.66
CA ASN A 279 0.25 -1.32 7.87
C ASN A 279 0.27 0.02 7.12
N PRO A 280 0.24 0.04 5.77
CA PRO A 280 0.26 1.29 5.01
C PRO A 280 -0.97 2.19 5.27
N ASP A 281 -2.08 1.62 5.71
CA ASP A 281 -3.32 2.36 6.03
C ASP A 281 -3.38 2.84 7.49
N ASP A 282 -2.36 2.58 8.32
CA ASP A 282 -2.33 3.05 9.71
C ASP A 282 -1.63 4.41 9.82
N PRO A 283 -2.37 5.53 9.98
CA PRO A 283 -1.78 6.86 10.08
C PRO A 283 -0.99 7.08 11.38
N ASN A 284 -1.08 6.13 12.32
CA ASN A 284 -0.32 6.17 13.57
C ASN A 284 0.82 5.13 13.59
N ALA A 285 1.11 4.49 12.45
CA ALA A 285 2.24 3.59 12.33
C ALA A 285 3.52 4.33 12.76
N THR A 286 4.32 3.65 13.57
CA THR A 286 5.64 4.11 13.99
C THR A 286 6.66 3.15 13.42
N TYR A 287 7.82 3.65 12.99
CA TYR A 287 8.90 2.79 12.55
C TYR A 287 9.27 1.78 13.64
N THR A 288 9.54 0.55 13.24
CA THR A 288 10.02 -0.54 14.10
C THR A 288 11.25 -1.16 13.48
N GLU A 289 12.23 -1.55 14.29
CA GLU A 289 13.35 -2.37 13.81
C GLU A 289 12.82 -3.63 13.12
N HIS A 290 13.38 -3.93 11.94
CA HIS A 290 12.94 -5.07 11.16
C HIS A 290 13.36 -6.39 11.78
N LEU A 291 12.42 -7.31 11.83
CA LEU A 291 12.64 -8.71 12.18
C LEU A 291 13.29 -9.43 11.00
N GLN A 292 14.03 -10.52 11.27
CA GLN A 292 14.65 -11.35 10.23
C GLN A 292 13.68 -11.76 9.10
N GLY A 293 12.42 -12.05 9.44
CA GLY A 293 11.40 -12.40 8.44
C GLY A 293 11.09 -11.25 7.48
N GLN A 294 11.06 -10.02 7.97
CA GLN A 294 10.82 -8.81 7.18
C GLN A 294 12.00 -8.51 6.26
N ASN A 295 13.24 -8.66 6.74
CA ASN A 295 14.44 -8.54 5.87
C ASN A 295 14.43 -9.62 4.78
N THR A 296 14.10 -10.86 5.14
CA THR A 296 14.01 -11.96 4.16
C THR A 296 12.93 -11.67 3.11
N ALA A 297 11.77 -11.15 3.54
CA ALA A 297 10.72 -10.72 2.63
C ALA A 297 11.18 -9.57 1.73
N PHE A 298 11.83 -8.54 2.28
CA PHE A 298 12.37 -7.41 1.53
C PHE A 298 13.33 -7.85 0.43
N HIS A 299 14.35 -8.66 0.73
CA HIS A 299 15.27 -9.15 -0.29
C HIS A 299 14.57 -10.02 -1.35
N ASN A 300 13.67 -10.92 -0.94
CA ASN A 300 12.91 -11.73 -1.90
C ASN A 300 12.06 -10.89 -2.86
N ILE A 301 11.48 -9.79 -2.35
CA ILE A 301 10.69 -8.83 -3.13
C ILE A 301 11.61 -8.07 -4.09
N PHE A 302 12.73 -7.54 -3.55
CA PHE A 302 13.74 -6.80 -4.30
C PHE A 302 14.27 -7.63 -5.48
N ASP A 303 14.83 -8.81 -5.22
CA ASP A 303 15.44 -9.66 -6.27
C ASP A 303 14.45 -9.98 -7.40
N ARG A 304 13.17 -10.22 -7.06
CA ARG A 304 12.13 -10.57 -8.04
C ARG A 304 11.66 -9.38 -8.84
N LEU A 305 11.42 -8.24 -8.20
CA LEU A 305 11.02 -7.01 -8.91
C LEU A 305 12.15 -6.48 -9.78
N ALA A 306 13.42 -6.64 -9.37
CA ALA A 306 14.57 -6.31 -10.21
C ALA A 306 14.59 -7.17 -11.49
N ALA A 307 14.25 -8.46 -11.37
CA ALA A 307 14.20 -9.38 -12.50
C ALA A 307 13.09 -9.06 -13.51
N GLU A 308 12.01 -8.39 -13.09
CA GLU A 308 10.90 -7.97 -13.98
C GLU A 308 11.29 -6.83 -14.94
N LYS A 309 12.30 -6.03 -14.60
CA LYS A 309 12.76 -4.91 -15.44
C LYS A 309 11.59 -4.04 -15.91
N ASP A 310 11.44 -3.85 -17.22
CA ASP A 310 10.40 -3.01 -17.81
C ASP A 310 8.96 -3.54 -17.60
N ASP A 311 8.81 -4.82 -17.22
CA ASP A 311 7.54 -5.47 -16.92
C ASP A 311 7.08 -5.21 -15.46
N MET A 312 7.91 -4.57 -14.63
CA MET A 312 7.53 -4.17 -13.27
C MET A 312 6.26 -3.32 -13.27
N LEU A 313 5.20 -3.83 -12.63
CA LEU A 313 3.87 -3.23 -12.62
C LEU A 313 3.89 -1.78 -12.13
N PRO A 314 3.21 -0.83 -12.82
CA PRO A 314 3.12 0.56 -12.39
C PRO A 314 2.59 0.73 -10.96
N GLU A 315 1.60 -0.07 -10.57
CA GLU A 315 0.91 0.00 -9.29
C GLU A 315 1.77 -0.39 -8.09
N VAL A 316 2.87 -1.14 -8.27
CA VAL A 316 3.75 -1.54 -7.16
C VAL A 316 4.93 -0.58 -6.96
N ARG A 317 5.16 0.36 -7.89
CA ARG A 317 6.36 1.23 -7.90
C ARG A 317 6.41 2.17 -6.71
N GLU A 318 5.29 2.79 -6.33
CA GLU A 318 5.24 3.66 -5.16
C GLU A 318 5.49 2.87 -3.87
N SER A 319 4.84 1.73 -3.70
CA SER A 319 5.04 0.88 -2.53
C SER A 319 6.46 0.32 -2.45
N MET A 320 7.09 0.00 -3.59
CA MET A 320 8.51 -0.39 -3.62
C MET A 320 9.43 0.78 -3.23
N ALA A 321 9.14 2.00 -3.69
CA ALA A 321 9.88 3.19 -3.28
C ALA A 321 9.76 3.46 -1.78
N MET A 322 8.55 3.33 -1.23
CA MET A 322 8.30 3.40 0.21
C MET A 322 9.04 2.28 0.95
N LEU A 323 9.12 1.07 0.39
CA LEU A 323 9.80 -0.06 1.01
C LEU A 323 11.32 0.12 1.02
N LEU A 324 11.92 0.57 -0.10
CA LEU A 324 13.33 0.99 -0.15
C LEU A 324 13.61 2.09 0.87
N GLY A 325 12.70 3.06 0.97
CA GLY A 325 12.78 4.10 1.99
C GLY A 325 12.73 3.57 3.40
N ASN A 326 11.86 2.59 3.65
CA ASN A 326 11.73 1.91 4.94
C ASN A 326 12.98 1.09 5.31
N HIS A 327 13.65 0.52 4.31
CA HIS A 327 14.99 -0.09 4.37
C HIS A 327 16.07 0.94 3.98
N GLY A 328 15.91 2.17 4.46
CA GLY A 328 16.70 3.32 4.04
C GLY A 328 18.20 3.15 4.26
N ASP A 329 18.62 2.51 5.35
CA ASP A 329 20.04 2.25 5.63
C ASP A 329 20.66 1.36 4.53
N GLU A 330 20.04 0.22 4.20
CA GLU A 330 20.53 -0.69 3.15
C GLU A 330 20.51 -0.04 1.76
N THR A 331 19.44 0.70 1.47
CA THR A 331 19.25 1.41 0.21
C THR A 331 20.29 2.51 0.05
N TYR A 332 20.44 3.36 1.06
CA TYR A 332 21.36 4.49 1.06
C TYR A 332 22.82 4.04 1.04
N ASP A 333 23.19 3.02 1.82
CA ASP A 333 24.53 2.43 1.81
C ASP A 333 24.87 1.86 0.43
N THR A 334 23.90 1.25 -0.26
CA THR A 334 24.11 0.71 -1.61
C THR A 334 24.23 1.82 -2.66
N MET A 335 23.37 2.85 -2.62
CA MET A 335 23.41 3.99 -3.54
C MET A 335 24.68 4.83 -3.39
N SER A 336 25.14 4.99 -2.14
CA SER A 336 26.33 5.80 -1.81
C SER A 336 27.66 5.05 -1.97
N ALA A 337 27.61 3.74 -2.23
CA ALA A 337 28.81 2.94 -2.43
C ALA A 337 29.49 3.23 -3.78
N VAL A 338 30.81 3.04 -3.80
CA VAL A 338 31.60 3.14 -5.04
C VAL A 338 31.21 2.00 -5.98
N ALA A 339 31.07 2.29 -7.27
CA ALA A 339 30.69 1.32 -8.29
C ALA A 339 31.62 0.08 -8.28
N GLY A 340 31.01 -1.11 -8.27
CA GLY A 340 31.72 -2.39 -8.24
C GLY A 340 32.19 -2.79 -6.83
N SER A 341 31.70 -2.11 -5.79
CA SER A 341 31.83 -2.58 -4.41
C SER A 341 31.12 -3.93 -4.28
N ARG A 342 31.78 -4.90 -3.64
CA ARG A 342 31.26 -6.27 -3.50
C ARG A 342 30.53 -6.52 -2.17
N ASP A 343 30.67 -5.59 -1.24
CA ASP A 343 30.15 -5.70 0.13
C ASP A 343 29.05 -4.64 0.36
N THR A 344 28.12 -4.50 -0.58
CA THR A 344 26.91 -3.66 -0.42
C THR A 344 25.73 -4.51 0.09
N PRO A 345 24.81 -3.93 0.89
CA PRO A 345 23.62 -4.64 1.36
C PRO A 345 22.71 -5.16 0.23
N LEU A 346 22.58 -4.39 -0.84
CA LEU A 346 21.84 -4.75 -2.05
C LEU A 346 22.78 -4.78 -3.27
N ASP A 347 22.38 -5.50 -4.32
CA ASP A 347 23.12 -5.44 -5.59
C ASP A 347 22.92 -4.07 -6.26
N GLN A 348 24.03 -3.43 -6.65
CA GLN A 348 24.01 -2.07 -7.18
C GLN A 348 23.30 -1.98 -8.55
N GLN A 349 23.41 -3.01 -9.39
CA GLN A 349 22.77 -3.03 -10.71
C GLN A 349 21.27 -3.27 -10.57
N GLU A 350 20.87 -4.19 -9.70
CA GLU A 350 19.46 -4.44 -9.39
C GLU A 350 18.79 -3.23 -8.74
N LEU A 351 19.48 -2.53 -7.82
CA LEU A 351 18.95 -1.31 -7.22
C LEU A 351 18.80 -0.19 -8.26
N MET A 352 19.73 -0.09 -9.22
CA MET A 352 19.64 0.87 -10.31
C MET A 352 18.46 0.56 -11.23
N GLU A 353 18.25 -0.72 -11.55
CA GLU A 353 17.10 -1.17 -12.35
C GLU A 353 15.78 -0.87 -11.63
N ILE A 354 15.64 -1.22 -10.35
CA ILE A 354 14.44 -0.89 -9.56
C ILE A 354 14.21 0.62 -9.48
N SER A 355 15.26 1.40 -9.20
CA SER A 355 15.16 2.86 -9.09
C SER A 355 14.75 3.49 -10.43
N LYS A 356 15.23 2.94 -11.55
CA LYS A 356 14.78 3.32 -12.90
C LYS A 356 13.29 3.04 -13.07
N GLN A 357 12.81 1.84 -12.73
CA GLN A 357 11.39 1.50 -12.88
C GLN A 357 10.49 2.36 -11.99
N ILE A 358 10.87 2.56 -10.72
CA ILE A 358 10.19 3.46 -9.79
C ILE A 358 10.08 4.88 -10.38
N SER A 359 11.15 5.35 -11.02
CA SER A 359 11.24 6.70 -11.60
C SER A 359 10.37 6.90 -12.85
N ARG A 360 9.65 5.88 -13.33
CA ARG A 360 8.70 5.99 -14.45
C ARG A 360 7.31 6.47 -14.02
N THR A 361 6.99 6.49 -12.73
CA THR A 361 5.76 7.09 -12.17
C THR A 361 6.08 8.28 -11.27
N PRO A 362 5.26 9.35 -11.27
CA PRO A 362 5.54 10.52 -10.43
C PRO A 362 5.44 10.22 -8.93
N GLU A 363 4.52 9.36 -8.51
CA GLU A 363 4.34 8.94 -7.12
C GLU A 363 5.57 8.18 -6.62
N GLY A 364 6.02 7.17 -7.37
CA GLY A 364 7.20 6.37 -7.03
C GLY A 364 8.47 7.21 -6.98
N TYR A 365 8.67 8.06 -7.99
CA TYR A 365 9.80 8.99 -8.01
C TYR A 365 9.81 9.92 -6.80
N ALA A 366 8.66 10.49 -6.43
CA ALA A 366 8.56 11.37 -5.27
C ALA A 366 8.81 10.64 -3.96
N ALA A 367 8.24 9.44 -3.78
CA ALA A 367 8.44 8.62 -2.59
C ALA A 367 9.92 8.26 -2.39
N LEU A 368 10.64 7.84 -3.45
CA LEU A 368 12.05 7.45 -3.36
C LEU A 368 12.94 8.65 -2.97
N ASN A 369 12.79 9.78 -3.67
CA ASN A 369 13.60 10.97 -3.41
C ASN A 369 13.40 11.51 -2.00
N GLN A 370 12.18 11.48 -1.48
CA GLN A 370 11.93 11.89 -0.12
C GLN A 370 12.55 10.95 0.91
N ALA A 371 12.49 9.64 0.65
CA ALA A 371 13.14 8.67 1.53
C ALA A 371 14.65 8.85 1.56
N MET A 372 15.27 9.05 0.39
CA MET A 372 16.72 9.28 0.31
C MET A 372 17.12 10.63 0.89
N ASN A 373 16.27 11.66 0.79
CA ASN A 373 16.48 12.92 1.51
C ASN A 373 16.55 12.72 3.03
N GLN A 374 15.70 11.86 3.60
CA GLN A 374 15.78 11.53 5.03
C GLN A 374 17.10 10.83 5.37
N SER A 375 17.54 9.89 4.52
CA SER A 375 18.78 9.13 4.72
C SER A 375 20.03 10.01 4.59
N MET A 376 20.07 10.88 3.57
CA MET A 376 21.12 11.90 3.38
C MET A 376 21.22 12.86 4.57
N VAL A 377 20.07 13.37 5.05
CA VAL A 377 20.04 14.25 6.22
C VAL A 377 20.49 13.53 7.47
N ASN A 378 20.08 12.27 7.66
CA ASN A 378 20.53 11.45 8.77
C ASN A 378 22.06 11.30 8.75
N ASP A 379 22.66 10.92 7.61
CA ASP A 379 24.11 10.77 7.47
C ASP A 379 24.88 12.06 7.80
N ILE A 380 24.45 13.20 7.25
CA ILE A 380 25.05 14.51 7.57
C ILE A 380 25.01 14.80 9.08
N LEU A 381 23.89 14.47 9.74
CA LEU A 381 23.69 14.74 11.16
C LEU A 381 24.44 13.76 12.06
N THR A 382 24.61 12.51 11.65
CA THR A 382 25.20 11.46 12.49
C THR A 382 26.68 11.21 12.26
N GLU A 383 27.19 11.38 11.03
CA GLU A 383 28.60 11.23 10.72
C GLU A 383 29.39 12.44 11.25
N LYS A 384 30.27 12.19 12.22
CA LYS A 384 31.02 13.22 12.96
C LYS A 384 32.51 12.92 13.00
N ASP A 385 32.90 11.67 12.78
CA ASP A 385 34.29 11.24 12.79
C ASP A 385 34.96 11.59 11.46
N HIS A 386 34.22 11.47 10.36
CA HIS A 386 34.65 11.80 9.00
C HIS A 386 33.60 12.61 8.23
N PRO A 387 33.36 13.89 8.57
CA PRO A 387 32.29 14.69 7.97
C PRO A 387 32.35 14.82 6.44
N SER A 388 33.53 14.74 5.82
CA SER A 388 33.64 14.75 4.35
C SER A 388 33.12 13.48 3.68
N LEU A 389 33.04 12.35 4.40
CA LEU A 389 32.46 11.12 3.88
C LEU A 389 30.95 11.25 3.69
N SER A 390 30.23 11.91 4.59
CA SER A 390 28.78 12.11 4.41
C SER A 390 28.47 12.98 3.19
N ALA A 391 29.33 13.96 2.87
CA ALA A 391 29.21 14.72 1.63
C ALA A 391 29.50 13.87 0.37
N ASP A 392 30.48 12.96 0.43
CA ASP A 392 30.75 11.99 -0.64
C ASP A 392 29.56 11.03 -0.84
N HIS A 393 28.96 10.54 0.25
CA HIS A 393 27.81 9.64 0.20
C HIS A 393 26.59 10.35 -0.39
N VAL A 394 26.27 11.55 0.11
CA VAL A 394 25.19 12.40 -0.41
C VAL A 394 25.37 12.65 -1.90
N GLY A 395 26.56 13.04 -2.35
CA GLY A 395 26.82 13.26 -3.77
C GLY A 395 26.61 12.01 -4.62
N ARG A 396 27.07 10.84 -4.16
CA ARG A 396 26.85 9.58 -4.88
C ARG A 396 25.38 9.19 -4.94
N THR A 397 24.64 9.36 -3.85
CA THR A 397 23.20 9.09 -3.82
C THR A 397 22.44 10.02 -4.78
N LEU A 398 22.72 11.33 -4.79
CA LEU A 398 22.10 12.27 -5.74
C LEU A 398 22.39 11.88 -7.19
N GLY A 399 23.66 11.57 -7.50
CA GLY A 399 24.06 11.14 -8.83
C GLY A 399 23.40 9.83 -9.26
N PHE A 400 23.22 8.89 -8.33
CA PHE A 400 22.50 7.64 -8.55
C PHE A 400 21.03 7.89 -8.90
N GLU A 401 20.32 8.69 -8.10
CA GLU A 401 18.91 9.02 -8.32
C GLU A 401 18.68 9.74 -9.66
N VAL A 402 19.55 10.69 -10.00
CA VAL A 402 19.49 11.39 -11.30
C VAL A 402 19.76 10.43 -12.45
N GLN A 403 20.74 9.54 -12.34
CA GLN A 403 21.04 8.55 -13.39
C GLN A 403 19.87 7.58 -13.59
N ALA A 404 19.25 7.10 -12.52
CA ALA A 404 18.05 6.25 -12.57
C ALA A 404 16.89 6.98 -13.28
N ARG A 405 16.68 8.25 -12.95
CA ARG A 405 15.68 9.11 -13.58
C ARG A 405 15.95 9.35 -15.07
N GLN A 406 17.19 9.61 -15.45
CA GLN A 406 17.57 9.81 -16.85
C GLN A 406 17.34 8.56 -17.70
N GLN A 407 17.63 7.37 -17.16
CA GLN A 407 17.29 6.10 -17.83
C GLN A 407 15.78 5.93 -17.97
N ALA A 408 15.01 6.21 -16.92
CA ALA A 408 13.55 6.14 -16.96
C ALA A 408 12.94 7.07 -18.03
N ILE A 409 13.51 8.27 -18.20
CA ILE A 409 13.11 9.22 -19.25
C ILE A 409 13.51 8.69 -20.63
N ALA A 410 14.74 8.19 -20.78
CA ALA A 410 15.26 7.67 -22.06
C ALA A 410 14.45 6.47 -22.58
N ASP A 411 13.97 5.62 -21.68
CA ASP A 411 13.17 4.43 -22.00
C ASP A 411 11.66 4.75 -22.14
N SER A 412 11.25 6.00 -21.94
CA SER A 412 9.84 6.44 -22.03
C SER A 412 9.52 7.12 -23.37
N THR A 413 8.38 6.77 -23.97
CA THR A 413 7.85 7.52 -25.11
C THR A 413 7.13 8.80 -24.65
N GLU A 414 6.91 9.76 -25.56
CA GLU A 414 6.08 10.95 -25.26
C GLU A 414 4.67 10.57 -24.78
N ALA A 415 4.11 9.47 -25.29
CA ALA A 415 2.82 8.95 -24.85
C ALA A 415 2.87 8.43 -23.41
N ASP A 416 3.92 7.70 -23.04
CA ASP A 416 4.12 7.19 -21.68
C ASP A 416 4.29 8.34 -20.68
N GLN A 417 5.09 9.35 -21.02
CA GLN A 417 5.26 10.55 -20.18
C GLN A 417 3.94 11.30 -19.98
N LYS A 418 3.14 11.41 -21.04
CA LYS A 418 1.82 12.06 -20.95
C LYS A 418 0.85 11.24 -20.10
N ALA A 419 0.84 9.91 -20.26
CA ALA A 419 -0.01 8.99 -19.50
C ALA A 419 0.35 8.99 -18.01
N ALA A 420 1.64 9.09 -17.69
CA ALA A 420 2.14 9.17 -16.31
C ALA A 420 1.72 10.46 -15.58
N GLY A 421 1.22 11.49 -16.27
CA GLY A 421 0.59 12.64 -15.62
C GLY A 421 1.54 13.57 -14.85
N TRP A 422 2.84 13.57 -15.13
CA TRP A 422 3.89 14.34 -14.44
C TRP A 422 3.52 15.81 -14.18
N LYS A 423 3.01 16.51 -15.19
CA LYS A 423 2.57 17.91 -15.06
C LYS A 423 1.41 18.09 -14.10
N GLY A 424 0.46 17.15 -14.11
CA GLY A 424 -0.68 17.16 -13.20
C GLY A 424 -0.23 16.92 -11.76
N TYR A 425 0.58 15.89 -11.55
CA TYR A 425 1.10 15.55 -10.23
C TYR A 425 1.93 16.69 -9.64
N PHE A 426 3.06 17.06 -10.26
CA PHE A 426 3.96 18.09 -9.71
C PHE A 426 3.39 19.50 -9.72
N GLY A 427 2.35 19.77 -10.52
CA GLY A 427 1.65 21.05 -10.51
C GLY A 427 0.84 21.30 -9.23
N TYR A 428 0.44 20.24 -8.53
CA TYR A 428 -0.29 20.32 -7.25
C TYR A 428 0.50 19.75 -6.07
N PHE A 429 1.46 18.88 -6.34
CA PHE A 429 2.25 18.19 -5.34
C PHE A 429 2.86 19.17 -4.34
N THR A 430 2.64 18.90 -3.06
CA THR A 430 3.32 19.59 -1.98
C THR A 430 4.01 18.57 -1.08
N VAL A 431 5.18 18.92 -0.53
CA VAL A 431 5.90 18.07 0.43
C VAL A 431 5.02 17.70 1.65
N ALA A 432 4.00 18.52 1.97
CA ALA A 432 3.04 18.22 3.04
C ALA A 432 2.12 17.03 2.74
N GLU A 433 1.80 16.73 1.47
CA GLU A 433 0.98 15.57 1.10
C GLU A 433 1.65 14.27 1.52
N LEU A 434 2.99 14.24 1.58
CA LEU A 434 3.74 13.06 1.96
C LEU A 434 4.02 12.93 3.46
N SER A 435 3.58 13.89 4.28
CA SER A 435 3.45 13.69 5.74
C SER A 435 2.41 12.62 6.11
N THR A 436 1.69 12.10 5.10
CA THR A 436 0.75 10.99 5.21
C THR A 436 1.36 9.61 4.88
N ILE A 437 2.59 9.56 4.35
CA ILE A 437 3.31 8.30 4.15
C ILE A 437 3.70 7.73 5.53
N PRO A 438 3.49 6.43 5.79
CA PRO A 438 4.00 5.78 7.00
C PRO A 438 5.52 5.97 7.14
N PRO A 439 6.04 5.99 8.38
CA PRO A 439 7.43 6.36 8.63
C PRO A 439 8.44 5.45 7.90
N LEU A 440 9.36 6.10 7.19
CA LEU A 440 10.37 5.45 6.35
C LEU A 440 11.68 5.21 7.11
N ALA A 441 11.97 5.94 8.18
CA ALA A 441 13.19 5.72 8.96
C ALA A 441 12.93 6.01 10.44
N PRO A 442 13.77 5.50 11.37
CA PRO A 442 13.69 5.79 12.81
C PRO A 442 14.17 7.21 13.14
N VAL A 443 13.70 8.22 12.41
CA VAL A 443 14.25 9.57 12.46
C VAL A 443 13.52 10.45 13.47
N GLY A 444 14.30 11.16 14.29
CA GLY A 444 13.75 12.16 15.22
C GLY A 444 13.17 13.38 14.50
N GLY A 445 12.32 14.15 15.19
CA GLY A 445 11.63 15.30 14.58
C GLY A 445 12.55 16.40 14.00
N HIS A 446 13.80 16.49 14.46
CA HIS A 446 14.79 17.41 13.88
C HIS A 446 15.27 16.97 12.49
N ILE A 447 15.55 15.67 12.31
CA ILE A 447 15.88 15.07 11.00
C ILE A 447 14.69 15.24 10.04
N ALA A 448 13.47 14.93 10.50
CA ALA A 448 12.27 15.07 9.68
C ALA A 448 12.06 16.52 9.19
N ASN A 449 12.30 17.52 10.05
CA ASN A 449 12.20 18.93 9.67
C ASN A 449 13.28 19.36 8.66
N ALA A 450 14.52 18.91 8.84
CA ALA A 450 15.59 19.19 7.89
C ALA A 450 15.32 18.51 6.53
N ALA A 451 14.90 17.24 6.54
CA ALA A 451 14.52 16.51 5.33
C ALA A 451 13.33 17.13 4.59
N PHE A 452 12.38 17.74 5.32
CA PHE A 452 11.31 18.54 4.71
C PHE A 452 11.86 19.74 3.93
N GLY A 453 12.85 20.45 4.48
CA GLY A 453 13.53 21.56 3.80
C GLY A 453 14.22 21.11 2.51
N ILE A 454 15.02 20.04 2.58
CA ILE A 454 15.69 19.45 1.41
C ILE A 454 14.67 19.00 0.35
N SER A 455 13.63 18.30 0.77
CA SER A 455 12.58 17.80 -0.14
C SER A 455 11.80 18.93 -0.80
N LYS A 456 11.64 20.06 -0.11
CA LYS A 456 11.02 21.26 -0.68
C LYS A 456 11.89 21.86 -1.78
N ALA A 457 13.19 22.02 -1.54
CA ALA A 457 14.11 22.53 -2.55
C ALA A 457 14.18 21.63 -3.79
N TRP A 458 14.22 20.31 -3.60
CA TRP A 458 14.10 19.34 -4.68
C TRP A 458 12.77 19.49 -5.46
N THR A 459 11.64 19.63 -4.76
CA THR A 459 10.33 19.79 -5.40
C THR A 459 10.28 21.08 -6.25
N GLU A 460 10.89 22.16 -5.78
CA GLU A 460 11.01 23.42 -6.53
C GLU A 460 11.84 23.23 -7.82
N ASP A 461 12.92 22.45 -7.76
CA ASP A 461 13.70 22.07 -8.94
C ASP A 461 12.85 21.29 -9.96
N GLU A 462 12.10 20.27 -9.51
CA GLU A 462 11.23 19.47 -10.39
C GLU A 462 10.12 20.29 -11.04
N GLN A 463 9.48 21.18 -10.28
CA GLN A 463 8.44 22.07 -10.79
C GLN A 463 8.99 23.02 -11.86
N ALA A 464 10.20 23.56 -11.66
CA ALA A 464 10.86 24.41 -12.64
C ALA A 464 11.18 23.64 -13.94
N GLN A 465 11.61 22.38 -13.83
CA GLN A 465 11.89 21.55 -14.99
C GLN A 465 10.64 21.23 -15.82
N ILE A 466 9.51 20.94 -15.17
CA ILE A 466 8.25 20.57 -15.82
C ILE A 466 7.57 21.79 -16.48
N ALA A 467 7.76 22.99 -15.93
CA ALA A 467 7.12 24.22 -16.42
C ALA A 467 7.58 24.68 -17.81
N GLU A 468 8.78 24.27 -18.24
CA GLU A 468 9.44 24.84 -19.43
C GLU A 468 8.86 24.32 -20.75
N ASP A 469 8.44 23.05 -20.84
CA ASP A 469 7.85 22.44 -22.07
C ASP A 469 6.81 21.32 -21.80
N GLY A 470 6.59 20.92 -20.54
CA GLY A 470 5.68 19.82 -20.16
C GLY A 470 6.14 18.40 -20.52
N ALA A 471 7.21 18.24 -21.31
CA ALA A 471 7.90 16.98 -21.56
C ALA A 471 9.18 16.89 -20.71
N LEU A 472 9.47 15.71 -20.16
CA LEU A 472 10.68 15.49 -19.38
C LEU A 472 11.88 15.41 -20.32
N LYS A 473 12.95 16.11 -19.97
CA LYS A 473 14.23 16.10 -20.70
C LYS A 473 15.35 15.74 -19.74
N ASN A 474 16.30 14.94 -20.20
CA ASN A 474 17.52 14.69 -19.43
C ASN A 474 18.26 16.00 -19.22
N LYS A 475 18.70 16.21 -17.98
CA LYS A 475 19.43 17.37 -17.49
C LYS A 475 20.56 16.85 -16.62
N ASP A 476 21.73 17.47 -16.73
CA ASP A 476 22.87 17.19 -15.86
C ASP A 476 22.47 17.42 -14.39
N VAL A 477 23.08 16.67 -13.46
CA VAL A 477 22.75 16.72 -12.02
C VAL A 477 22.73 18.15 -11.48
N SER A 478 23.76 18.94 -11.81
CA SER A 478 23.91 20.34 -11.40
C SER A 478 22.73 21.23 -11.78
N PHE A 479 22.09 20.95 -12.93
CA PHE A 479 20.91 21.68 -13.36
C PHE A 479 19.64 21.07 -12.76
N ALA A 480 19.58 19.74 -12.69
CA ALA A 480 18.41 19.02 -12.22
C ALA A 480 18.14 19.25 -10.72
N ARG A 481 19.18 19.41 -9.90
CA ARG A 481 19.11 19.41 -8.42
C ARG A 481 19.72 20.66 -7.78
N ALA A 482 19.75 21.79 -8.48
CA ALA A 482 20.48 22.99 -8.06
C ALA A 482 20.07 23.49 -6.66
N ASN A 483 18.78 23.64 -6.39
CA ASN A 483 18.31 24.11 -5.08
C ASN A 483 18.52 23.03 -4.01
N GLN A 484 18.31 21.75 -4.33
CA GLN A 484 18.53 20.64 -3.41
C GLN A 484 20.01 20.54 -2.96
N ILE A 485 20.95 20.62 -3.91
CA ILE A 485 22.41 20.61 -3.67
C ILE A 485 22.80 21.74 -2.73
N LYS A 486 22.28 22.94 -2.99
CA LYS A 486 22.51 24.11 -2.15
C LYS A 486 22.05 23.90 -0.71
N GLU A 487 20.81 23.45 -0.51
CA GLU A 487 20.27 23.22 0.84
C GLU A 487 21.00 22.09 1.58
N LEU A 488 21.46 21.06 0.88
CA LEU A 488 22.30 20.01 1.46
C LEU A 488 23.67 20.55 1.91
N GLY A 489 24.30 21.41 1.10
CA GLY A 489 25.54 22.10 1.45
C GLY A 489 25.37 23.01 2.68
N HIS A 490 24.27 23.77 2.75
CA HIS A 490 23.93 24.58 3.91
C HIS A 490 23.77 23.74 5.17
N LEU A 491 22.99 22.66 5.11
CA LEU A 491 22.80 21.76 6.26
C LEU A 491 24.15 21.18 6.72
N TRP A 492 24.98 20.72 5.78
CA TRP A 492 26.30 20.22 6.12
C TRP A 492 27.15 21.28 6.83
N TYR A 493 27.13 22.53 6.36
CA TYR A 493 27.84 23.65 6.99
C TYR A 493 27.32 23.95 8.40
N GLU A 494 26.00 23.99 8.60
CA GLU A 494 25.40 24.24 9.91
C GLU A 494 25.85 23.20 10.94
N VAL A 495 25.99 21.95 10.52
CA VAL A 495 26.33 20.82 11.38
C VAL A 495 27.84 20.68 11.59
N ASN A 496 28.64 20.86 10.53
CA ASN A 496 30.05 20.50 10.51
C ASN A 496 31.00 21.70 10.30
N GLY A 497 30.50 22.88 9.92
CA GLY A 497 31.30 24.05 9.57
C GLY A 497 32.15 24.62 10.73
N ASN A 498 31.75 24.37 11.99
CA ASN A 498 32.53 24.73 13.17
C ASN A 498 33.52 23.64 13.63
N SER A 499 33.63 22.52 12.90
CA SER A 499 34.58 21.47 13.22
C SER A 499 36.01 21.90 12.93
N ASP A 500 36.99 21.34 13.67
CA ASP A 500 38.41 21.55 13.40
C ASP A 500 38.78 21.16 11.96
N PHE A 501 38.05 20.20 11.37
CA PHE A 501 38.22 19.81 9.97
C PHE A 501 37.85 20.97 9.03
N ALA A 502 36.62 21.48 9.12
CA ALA A 502 36.12 22.51 8.22
C ALA A 502 36.88 23.84 8.38
N GLN A 503 37.29 24.20 9.60
CA GLN A 503 38.00 25.46 9.87
C GLN A 503 39.44 25.47 9.36
N ASN A 504 40.04 24.31 9.09
CA ASN A 504 41.41 24.19 8.60
C ASN A 504 41.49 23.85 7.10
N ASP A 505 40.36 23.80 6.41
CA ASP A 505 40.27 23.51 4.97
C ASP A 505 39.42 24.57 4.27
N ASP A 506 40.06 25.41 3.46
CA ASP A 506 39.42 26.51 2.73
C ASP A 506 38.29 26.01 1.79
N GLU A 507 38.29 24.74 1.39
CA GLU A 507 37.24 24.14 0.55
C GLU A 507 35.98 23.77 1.36
N TRP A 508 36.11 23.53 2.67
CA TRP A 508 35.01 23.14 3.57
C TRP A 508 34.64 24.24 4.58
N GLY A 509 35.42 25.32 4.63
CA GLY A 509 35.30 26.39 5.63
C GLY A 509 34.31 27.51 5.30
N SER A 510 33.59 27.44 4.17
CA SER A 510 32.61 28.46 3.79
C SER A 510 31.36 27.87 3.12
N GLU A 511 30.23 28.56 3.27
CA GLU A 511 28.96 28.17 2.63
C GLU A 511 29.03 28.20 1.10
N GLU A 512 29.69 29.21 0.51
CA GLU A 512 29.86 29.35 -0.94
C GLU A 512 30.74 28.22 -1.53
N SER A 513 31.80 27.81 -0.83
CA SER A 513 32.64 26.69 -1.29
C SER A 513 31.91 25.35 -1.20
N LEU A 514 30.97 25.19 -0.25
CA LEU A 514 30.21 23.96 -0.09
C LEU A 514 29.17 23.74 -1.18
N GLU A 515 28.53 24.80 -1.69
CA GLU A 515 27.66 24.67 -2.88
C GLU A 515 28.43 24.05 -4.06
N TYR A 516 29.64 24.55 -4.34
CA TYR A 516 30.50 23.99 -5.40
C TYR A 516 30.93 22.55 -5.13
N ARG A 517 31.20 22.21 -3.87
CA ARG A 517 31.64 20.86 -3.49
C ARG A 517 30.54 19.84 -3.62
N PHE A 518 29.35 20.11 -3.10
CA PHE A 518 28.23 19.20 -3.27
C PHE A 518 27.86 19.04 -4.74
N ASP A 519 27.98 20.09 -5.55
CA ASP A 519 27.84 20.00 -7.01
C ASP A 519 28.88 19.07 -7.66
N GLU A 520 30.16 19.22 -7.32
CA GLU A 520 31.25 18.33 -7.76
C GLU A 520 30.97 16.87 -7.36
N LYS A 521 30.60 16.64 -6.09
CA LYS A 521 30.30 15.30 -5.57
C LYS A 521 29.10 14.66 -6.26
N ALA A 522 28.06 15.44 -6.55
CA ALA A 522 26.87 14.95 -7.22
C ALA A 522 27.17 14.54 -8.68
N ASN A 523 27.96 15.34 -9.39
CA ASN A 523 28.46 15.00 -10.73
C ASN A 523 29.38 13.78 -10.74
N ASP A 524 30.26 13.64 -9.74
CA ASP A 524 31.08 12.43 -9.60
C ASP A 524 30.25 11.20 -9.21
N GLY A 525 29.15 11.41 -8.49
CA GLY A 525 28.12 10.42 -8.21
C GLY A 525 27.44 9.90 -9.47
N GLU A 526 27.07 10.77 -10.41
CA GLU A 526 26.49 10.37 -11.69
C GLU A 526 27.47 9.51 -12.49
N LYS A 527 28.74 9.93 -12.61
CA LYS A 527 29.79 9.10 -13.23
C LYS A 527 29.99 7.77 -12.51
N ASN A 528 29.79 7.72 -11.19
CA ASN A 528 29.82 6.48 -10.43
C ASN A 528 28.65 5.57 -10.84
N ALA A 529 27.44 6.13 -10.94
CA ALA A 529 26.25 5.42 -11.40
C ALA A 529 26.36 4.92 -12.84
N GLU A 530 26.95 5.70 -13.75
CA GLU A 530 27.27 5.25 -15.13
C GLU A 530 28.20 4.03 -15.14
N ARG A 531 29.16 3.95 -14.21
CA ARG A 531 30.05 2.78 -14.09
C ARG A 531 29.32 1.54 -13.59
N ILE A 532 28.30 1.70 -12.74
CA ILE A 532 27.46 0.58 -12.29
C ILE A 532 26.79 -0.08 -13.50
N LEU A 533 26.26 0.74 -14.41
CA LEU A 533 25.61 0.30 -15.65
C LEU A 533 26.58 -0.30 -16.67
N GLY A 534 27.82 0.19 -16.71
CA GLY A 534 28.86 -0.27 -17.64
C GLY A 534 29.70 -1.47 -17.16
N ALA A 535 29.48 -1.95 -15.95
CA ALA A 535 30.20 -3.08 -15.37
C ALA A 535 29.58 -4.42 -15.82
N GLU A 536 29.81 -4.81 -17.07
CA GLU A 536 29.56 -6.20 -17.56
C GLU A 536 30.80 -7.08 -17.47
#